data_AF-A0A7Y4R0K1-F1
#
_entry.id   AF-A0A7Y4R0K1-F1
#
_cell.length_a   1.000
_cell.length_b   1.000
_cell.length_c   1.000
_cell.angle_alpha   90.00
_cell.angle_beta   90.00
_cell.angle_gamma   90.00
#
_symmetry.space_group_name_H-M   'P 1'
#
loop_
_entity.id
_entity.type
_entity.pdbx_description
1 polymer ?
#
loop_
_entity_poly.entity_id
_entity_poly.type
_entity_poly.pdbx_seq_one_letter_code
_entity_poly.pdbx_strand_id
1 'polypeptide(L)'
;MEISVESLIRQSIDQQRILLVGNQRKKLAQFIRHILSFNHKAFHFYSEGQLTNQRSAPVLIIESDTQLTEFQHHVLLLTSVSESRTAEFNSLADATPKGGTLLYPEGDGKLKAIGAKERADVQPIPYKIIPHEVKNGITSLITSTNEKFPLQISGEENMLLLAAAKELLKKIGISSSQFYKAAATLS
;
A
#
# COMPACT_ATOMS: atom_id res chain seq x y z
N MET A 1 13.83 -1.43 21.51
CA MET A 1 12.79 -0.89 22.41
C MET A 1 11.59 -0.62 21.53
N GLU A 2 10.42 -1.18 21.90
CA GLU A 2 9.18 -0.94 21.15
C GLU A 2 8.75 0.52 21.31
N ILE A 3 8.29 1.14 20.22
CA ILE A 3 7.74 2.49 20.23
C ILE A 3 6.22 2.40 20.35
N SER A 4 5.62 3.16 21.27
CA SER A 4 4.16 3.24 21.38
C SER A 4 3.56 3.98 20.17
N VAL A 5 2.31 3.69 19.82
CA VAL A 5 1.60 4.39 18.73
C VAL A 5 1.54 5.90 19.00
N GLU A 6 1.29 6.32 20.24
CA GLU A 6 1.32 7.75 20.60
C GLU A 6 2.68 8.39 20.30
N SER A 7 3.78 7.72 20.69
CA SER A 7 5.13 8.22 20.42
C SER A 7 5.42 8.28 18.92
N LEU A 8 4.96 7.27 18.16
CA LEU A 8 5.09 7.23 16.71
C LEU A 8 4.37 8.43 16.05
N ILE A 9 3.15 8.76 16.49
CA ILE A 9 2.40 9.92 15.97
C ILE A 9 3.11 11.23 16.29
N ARG A 10 3.59 11.40 17.53
CA ARG A 10 4.35 12.60 17.92
C ARG A 10 5.63 12.78 17.09
N GLN A 11 6.30 11.70 16.72
CA GLN A 11 7.52 11.74 15.91
C GLN A 11 7.26 11.87 14.40
N SER A 12 6.03 11.66 13.93
CA SER A 12 5.67 11.62 12.51
C SER A 12 4.71 12.75 12.09
N ILE A 13 4.70 13.86 12.83
CA ILE A 13 3.84 15.03 12.57
C ILE A 13 4.05 15.61 11.16
N ASP A 14 5.30 15.64 10.69
CA ASP A 14 5.68 16.18 9.38
C ASP A 14 5.72 15.11 8.28
N GLN A 15 5.22 13.90 8.57
CA GLN A 15 5.24 12.78 7.64
C GLN A 15 3.85 12.44 7.13
N GLN A 16 3.77 12.07 5.86
CA GLN A 16 2.58 11.40 5.34
C GLN A 16 2.53 9.95 5.84
N ARG A 17 1.63 9.67 6.77
CA ARG A 17 1.32 8.33 7.28
C ARG A 17 0.45 7.53 6.29
N ILE A 18 0.99 6.39 5.85
CA ILE A 18 0.31 5.42 4.98
C ILE A 18 0.10 4.15 5.78
N LEU A 19 -1.15 3.79 6.02
CA LEU A 19 -1.53 2.59 6.77
C LEU A 19 -1.92 1.45 5.81
N LEU A 20 -1.23 0.32 5.94
CA LEU A 20 -1.44 -0.91 5.17
C LEU A 20 -2.15 -1.93 6.05
N VAL A 21 -3.35 -2.38 5.63
CA VAL A 21 -4.15 -3.33 6.41
C VAL A 21 -4.65 -4.50 5.56
N GLY A 22 -5.07 -5.56 6.25
CA GLY A 22 -5.57 -6.81 5.66
C GLY A 22 -4.56 -7.95 5.69
N ASN A 23 -4.95 -9.12 5.19
CA ASN A 23 -4.14 -10.33 5.37
C ASN A 23 -2.86 -10.31 4.54
N GLN A 24 -2.85 -9.58 3.42
CA GLN A 24 -1.71 -9.49 2.50
C GLN A 24 -0.82 -8.26 2.76
N ARG A 25 -1.08 -7.50 3.84
CA ARG A 25 -0.37 -6.26 4.18
C ARG A 25 1.16 -6.43 4.31
N LYS A 26 1.64 -7.55 4.86
CA LYS A 26 3.08 -7.82 5.02
C LYS A 26 3.79 -7.96 3.67
N LYS A 27 3.17 -8.69 2.74
CA LYS A 27 3.70 -8.87 1.38
C LYS A 27 3.67 -7.57 0.59
N LEU A 28 2.58 -6.81 0.72
CA LEU A 28 2.49 -5.47 0.13
C LEU A 28 3.56 -4.53 0.68
N ALA A 29 3.76 -4.52 2.01
CA ALA A 29 4.80 -3.74 2.67
C ALA A 29 6.19 -4.10 2.12
N GLN A 30 6.48 -5.38 1.91
CA GLN A 30 7.72 -5.83 1.28
C GLN A 30 7.89 -5.22 -0.12
N PHE A 31 6.86 -5.27 -0.97
CA PHE A 31 6.92 -4.68 -2.32
C PHE A 31 7.16 -3.17 -2.28
N ILE A 32 6.43 -2.44 -1.44
CA ILE A 32 6.57 -0.99 -1.28
C ILE A 32 7.99 -0.64 -0.83
N ARG A 33 8.49 -1.31 0.21
CA ARG A 33 9.84 -1.09 0.76
C ARG A 33 10.92 -1.37 -0.27
N HIS A 34 10.81 -2.48 -1.01
CA HIS A 34 11.73 -2.83 -2.08
C HIS A 34 11.78 -1.75 -3.16
N ILE A 35 10.61 -1.33 -3.67
CA ILE A 35 10.53 -0.35 -4.76
C ILE A 35 11.04 1.03 -4.30
N LEU A 36 10.72 1.46 -3.07
CA LEU A 36 11.24 2.71 -2.54
C LEU A 36 12.76 2.66 -2.35
N SER A 37 13.28 1.55 -1.82
CA SER A 37 14.73 1.37 -1.59
C SER A 37 15.51 1.32 -2.91
N PHE A 38 15.00 0.59 -3.90
CA PHE A 38 15.56 0.53 -5.26
C PHE A 38 15.67 1.91 -5.90
N ASN A 39 14.68 2.78 -5.65
CA ASN A 39 14.65 4.13 -6.18
C ASN A 39 15.27 5.19 -5.25
N HIS A 40 15.99 4.76 -4.19
CA HIS A 40 16.62 5.63 -3.19
C HIS A 40 15.66 6.67 -2.58
N LYS A 41 14.38 6.34 -2.43
CA LYS A 41 13.40 7.20 -1.77
C LYS A 41 13.49 7.00 -0.27
N ALA A 42 13.58 8.11 0.48
CA ALA A 42 13.56 8.06 1.93
C ALA A 42 12.15 7.75 2.45
N PHE A 43 12.05 6.79 3.35
CA PHE A 43 10.82 6.45 4.07
C PHE A 43 11.17 5.93 5.47
N HIS A 44 10.27 6.17 6.41
CA HIS A 44 10.20 5.39 7.64
C HIS A 44 9.26 4.21 7.43
N PHE A 45 9.52 3.12 8.15
CA PHE A 45 8.66 1.95 8.16
C PHE A 45 8.42 1.51 9.59
N TYR A 46 7.14 1.33 9.93
CA TYR A 46 6.70 0.82 11.23
C TYR A 46 5.99 -0.52 11.04
N SER A 47 6.34 -1.51 11.87
CA SER A 47 5.66 -2.80 11.98
C SER A 47 5.93 -3.41 13.35
N GLU A 48 4.91 -3.99 13.98
CA GLU A 48 5.03 -4.75 15.24
C GLU A 48 5.83 -4.00 16.34
N GLY A 49 5.52 -2.72 16.58
CA GLY A 49 6.17 -1.90 17.60
C GLY A 49 7.59 -1.43 17.23
N GLN A 50 8.08 -1.75 16.04
CA GLN A 50 9.42 -1.38 15.58
C GLN A 50 9.35 -0.33 14.48
N LEU A 51 10.14 0.73 14.64
CA LEU A 51 10.33 1.79 13.63
C LEU A 51 11.73 1.69 13.04
N THR A 52 11.83 1.62 11.71
CA THR A 52 13.11 1.61 11.00
C THR A 52 13.56 3.02 10.62
N ASN A 53 14.88 3.21 10.51
CA ASN A 53 15.58 4.42 10.06
C ASN A 53 15.47 5.63 11.02
N GLN A 54 16.59 6.32 11.22
CA GLN A 54 16.66 7.60 11.95
C GLN A 54 16.87 8.81 11.04
N ARG A 55 16.93 8.62 9.72
CA ARG A 55 17.09 9.71 8.75
C ARG A 55 15.73 10.30 8.43
N SER A 56 15.64 11.63 8.43
CA SER A 56 14.42 12.35 8.04
C SER A 56 13.85 11.82 6.71
N ALA A 57 12.55 11.53 6.72
CA ALA A 57 11.82 11.02 5.57
C ALA A 57 10.43 11.68 5.49
N PRO A 58 9.91 11.97 4.29
CA PRO A 58 8.60 12.61 4.13
C PRO A 58 7.41 11.66 4.36
N VAL A 59 7.66 10.35 4.38
CA VAL A 59 6.62 9.33 4.41
C VAL A 59 6.91 8.30 5.49
N LEU A 60 5.86 7.90 6.21
CA LEU A 60 5.87 6.78 7.14
C LEU A 60 4.92 5.70 6.61
N ILE A 61 5.48 4.53 6.28
CA ILE A 61 4.71 3.34 5.92
C ILE A 61 4.44 2.55 7.20
N ILE A 62 3.17 2.28 7.49
CA ILE A 62 2.71 1.60 8.70
C ILE A 62 2.08 0.28 8.26
N GLU A 63 2.67 -0.84 8.66
CA GLU A 63 2.06 -2.16 8.56
C GLU A 63 1.52 -2.52 9.95
N SER A 64 0.22 -2.77 10.06
CA SER A 64 -0.41 -3.18 11.32
C SER A 64 -1.70 -3.95 11.07
N ASP A 65 -2.07 -4.82 12.03
CA ASP A 65 -3.41 -5.40 12.15
C ASP A 65 -4.14 -5.05 13.45
N THR A 66 -3.51 -4.26 14.32
CA THR A 66 -4.03 -3.83 15.62
C THR A 66 -3.98 -2.31 15.73
N GLN A 67 -4.78 -1.74 16.63
CA GLN A 67 -4.81 -0.29 16.92
C GLN A 67 -5.01 0.58 15.67
N LEU A 68 -5.77 0.08 14.69
CA LEU A 68 -5.79 0.64 13.33
C LEU A 68 -6.22 2.11 13.29
N THR A 69 -7.18 2.50 14.12
CA THR A 69 -7.71 3.87 14.19
C THR A 69 -6.78 4.85 14.93
N GLU A 70 -5.80 4.36 15.70
CA GLU A 70 -4.89 5.19 16.50
C GLU A 70 -3.77 5.81 15.64
N PHE A 71 -3.50 5.24 14.46
CA PHE A 71 -2.40 5.70 13.59
C PHE A 71 -2.66 7.02 12.86
N GLN A 72 -3.87 7.58 12.93
CA GLN A 72 -4.25 8.84 12.29
C GLN A 72 -3.73 8.92 10.84
N HIS A 73 -4.04 7.91 10.04
CA HIS A 73 -3.49 7.77 8.69
C HIS A 73 -3.95 8.91 7.78
N HIS A 74 -3.13 9.26 6.79
CA HIS A 74 -3.54 10.12 5.68
C HIS A 74 -3.95 9.29 4.46
N VAL A 75 -3.33 8.12 4.30
CA VAL A 75 -3.63 7.17 3.23
C VAL A 75 -3.90 5.80 3.86
N LEU A 76 -5.03 5.20 3.51
CA LEU A 76 -5.39 3.84 3.91
C LEU A 76 -5.38 2.94 2.68
N LEU A 77 -4.72 1.78 2.77
CA LEU A 77 -4.71 0.77 1.73
C LEU A 77 -5.21 -0.55 2.30
N LEU A 78 -6.38 -0.97 1.80
CA LEU A 78 -7.04 -2.22 2.17
C LEU A 78 -6.58 -3.32 1.22
N THR A 79 -6.06 -4.45 1.73
CA THR A 79 -5.63 -5.57 0.87
C THR A 79 -6.64 -6.71 0.77
N SER A 80 -7.15 -7.16 1.93
CA SER A 80 -8.18 -8.19 2.08
C SER A 80 -8.77 -8.11 3.49
N VAL A 81 -9.98 -8.64 3.70
CA VAL A 81 -10.63 -8.61 5.01
C VAL A 81 -11.42 -9.91 5.27
N SER A 82 -11.37 -10.42 6.51
CA SER A 82 -12.24 -11.51 6.95
C SER A 82 -13.65 -11.01 7.25
N GLU A 83 -14.65 -11.89 7.24
CA GLU A 83 -16.04 -11.48 7.48
C GLU A 83 -16.21 -10.75 8.82
N SER A 84 -15.59 -11.30 9.87
CA SER A 84 -15.62 -10.77 11.24
C SER A 84 -15.01 -9.38 11.39
N ARG A 85 -14.15 -8.94 10.46
CA ARG A 85 -13.45 -7.65 10.53
C ARG A 85 -14.00 -6.58 9.59
N THR A 86 -15.07 -6.90 8.84
CA THR A 86 -15.68 -5.97 7.88
C THR A 86 -16.14 -4.67 8.56
N ALA A 87 -16.77 -4.77 9.74
CA ALA A 87 -17.22 -3.60 10.50
C ALA A 87 -16.06 -2.73 11.00
N GLU A 88 -14.99 -3.36 11.50
CA GLU A 88 -13.76 -2.66 11.91
C GLU A 88 -13.14 -1.89 10.74
N PHE A 89 -13.02 -2.52 9.57
CA PHE A 89 -12.46 -1.89 8.37
C PHE A 89 -13.35 -0.76 7.84
N ASN A 90 -14.68 -0.88 7.97
CA ASN A 90 -15.58 0.20 7.61
C ASN A 90 -15.39 1.42 8.53
N SER A 91 -15.30 1.22 9.85
CA SER A 91 -15.01 2.29 10.82
C SER A 91 -13.63 2.91 10.59
N LEU A 92 -12.63 2.10 10.25
CA LEU A 92 -11.29 2.58 9.89
C LEU A 92 -11.31 3.45 8.63
N ALA A 93 -12.05 3.03 7.61
CA ALA A 93 -12.21 3.81 6.38
C ALA A 93 -12.95 5.13 6.66
N ASP A 94 -13.96 5.12 7.54
CA ASP A 94 -14.66 6.33 8.02
C ASP A 94 -13.74 7.28 8.82
N ALA A 95 -12.70 6.76 9.47
CA ALA A 95 -11.67 7.56 10.16
C ALA A 95 -10.65 8.22 9.22
N THR A 96 -10.74 7.99 7.90
CA THR A 96 -9.86 8.66 6.92
C THR A 96 -10.15 10.17 6.92
N PRO A 97 -9.14 11.02 7.15
CA PRO A 97 -9.36 12.46 7.28
C PRO A 97 -9.72 13.09 5.94
N LYS A 98 -10.29 14.31 5.99
CA LYS A 98 -10.46 15.15 4.79
C LYS A 98 -9.11 15.34 4.08
N GLY A 99 -9.13 15.29 2.75
CA GLY A 99 -7.94 15.25 1.89
C GLY A 99 -7.24 13.89 1.86
N GLY A 100 -7.72 12.90 2.62
CA GLY A 100 -7.15 11.57 2.69
C GLY A 100 -7.41 10.74 1.43
N THR A 101 -6.69 9.63 1.30
CA THR A 101 -6.84 8.68 0.19
C THR A 101 -7.16 7.29 0.71
N LEU A 102 -8.09 6.60 0.05
CA LEU A 102 -8.50 5.23 0.37
C LEU A 102 -8.32 4.33 -0.85
N LEU A 103 -7.37 3.39 -0.78
CA LEU A 103 -7.11 2.41 -1.83
C LEU A 103 -7.76 1.07 -1.49
N TYR A 104 -8.44 0.46 -2.46
CA TYR A 104 -9.16 -0.81 -2.26
C TYR A 104 -9.18 -1.68 -3.53
N PRO A 105 -9.24 -3.01 -3.40
CA PRO A 105 -9.34 -3.93 -4.53
C PRO A 105 -10.75 -3.86 -5.11
N GLU A 106 -10.86 -3.50 -6.39
CA GLU A 106 -12.18 -3.32 -7.04
C GLU A 106 -12.94 -4.63 -7.21
N GLY A 107 -12.22 -5.76 -7.32
CA GLY A 107 -12.81 -7.09 -7.47
C GLY A 107 -13.36 -7.71 -6.19
N ASP A 108 -13.01 -7.17 -5.01
CA ASP A 108 -13.51 -7.67 -3.73
C ASP A 108 -14.79 -6.93 -3.35
N GLY A 109 -15.93 -7.62 -3.34
CA GLY A 109 -17.22 -7.00 -3.07
C GLY A 109 -17.31 -6.33 -1.67
N LYS A 110 -16.66 -6.91 -0.65
CA LYS A 110 -16.68 -6.39 0.73
C LYS A 110 -15.84 -5.12 0.81
N LEU A 111 -14.60 -5.18 0.30
CA LEU A 111 -13.72 -4.02 0.32
C LEU A 111 -14.17 -2.94 -0.65
N LYS A 112 -14.83 -3.28 -1.77
CA LYS A 112 -15.47 -2.30 -2.65
C LYS A 112 -16.60 -1.57 -1.94
N ALA A 113 -17.46 -2.26 -1.19
CA ALA A 113 -18.51 -1.60 -0.41
C ALA A 113 -17.94 -0.61 0.62
N ILE A 114 -16.83 -0.96 1.26
CA ILE A 114 -16.13 -0.09 2.22
C ILE A 114 -15.42 1.08 1.52
N GLY A 115 -14.68 0.78 0.47
CA GLY A 115 -13.78 1.68 -0.24
C GLY A 115 -14.47 2.68 -1.15
N ALA A 116 -15.56 2.26 -1.80
CA ALA A 116 -16.34 3.11 -2.71
C ALA A 116 -17.41 3.95 -2.00
N LYS A 117 -17.64 3.73 -0.68
CA LYS A 117 -18.54 4.55 0.12
C LYS A 117 -18.06 6.01 0.08
N GLU A 118 -18.93 6.90 -0.40
CA GLU A 118 -18.64 8.33 -0.49
C GLU A 118 -18.37 8.92 0.89
N ARG A 119 -17.33 9.75 0.95
CA ARG A 119 -16.89 10.47 2.15
C ARG A 119 -16.44 11.86 1.72
N ALA A 120 -16.82 12.87 2.48
CA ALA A 120 -16.48 14.25 2.16
C ALA A 120 -14.95 14.42 2.10
N ASP A 121 -14.46 14.92 0.96
CA ASP A 121 -13.05 15.22 0.72
C ASP A 121 -12.09 14.02 0.85
N VAL A 122 -12.57 12.78 0.81
CA VAL A 122 -11.72 11.58 0.78
C VAL A 122 -11.68 11.05 -0.65
N GLN A 123 -10.49 10.77 -1.17
CA GLN A 123 -10.32 10.23 -2.52
C GLN A 123 -10.34 8.69 -2.51
N PRO A 124 -11.39 8.03 -3.03
CA PRO A 124 -11.36 6.59 -3.28
C PRO A 124 -10.52 6.28 -4.52
N ILE A 125 -9.67 5.24 -4.43
CA ILE A 125 -8.87 4.73 -5.54
C ILE A 125 -9.05 3.21 -5.63
N PRO A 126 -9.91 2.73 -6.55
CA PRO A 126 -9.95 1.31 -6.85
C PRO A 126 -8.65 0.87 -7.53
N TYR A 127 -8.17 -0.31 -7.20
CA TYR A 127 -7.12 -0.98 -7.97
C TYR A 127 -7.61 -2.32 -8.50
N LYS A 128 -7.17 -2.63 -9.72
CA LYS A 128 -7.41 -3.88 -10.44
C LYS A 128 -6.10 -4.59 -10.71
N ILE A 129 -6.15 -5.87 -11.05
CA ILE A 129 -4.96 -6.62 -11.44
C ILE A 129 -4.14 -5.85 -12.48
N ILE A 130 -2.84 -5.71 -12.24
CA ILE A 130 -1.96 -4.98 -13.15
C ILE A 130 -1.86 -5.75 -14.49
N PRO A 131 -1.86 -5.07 -15.65
CA PRO A 131 -1.69 -5.73 -16.93
C PRO A 131 -0.40 -6.56 -16.96
N HIS A 132 -0.54 -7.83 -17.28
CA HIS A 132 0.55 -8.80 -17.34
C HIS A 132 0.24 -9.89 -18.38
N GLU A 133 1.28 -10.60 -18.80
CA GLU A 133 1.17 -11.83 -19.58
C GLU A 133 1.99 -12.94 -18.96
N VAL A 134 1.63 -14.18 -19.28
CA VAL A 134 2.43 -15.37 -18.99
C VAL A 134 2.80 -16.03 -20.31
N LYS A 135 4.10 -16.06 -20.63
CA LYS A 135 4.61 -16.69 -21.85
C LYS A 135 5.78 -17.61 -21.50
N ASN A 136 5.70 -18.87 -21.92
CA ASN A 136 6.71 -19.90 -21.63
C ASN A 136 7.04 -20.02 -20.13
N GLY A 137 6.02 -19.89 -19.27
CA GLY A 137 6.19 -19.93 -17.81
C GLY A 137 6.73 -18.64 -17.18
N ILE A 138 7.07 -17.61 -17.97
CA ILE A 138 7.57 -16.33 -17.46
C ILE A 138 6.40 -15.34 -17.37
N THR A 139 6.17 -14.81 -16.16
CA THR A 139 5.21 -13.71 -15.94
C THR A 139 5.90 -12.39 -16.24
N SER A 140 5.28 -11.52 -17.04
CA SER A 140 5.80 -10.18 -17.36
C SER A 140 4.74 -9.12 -17.17
N LEU A 141 5.08 -8.00 -16.52
CA LEU A 141 4.23 -6.81 -16.52
C LEU A 141 4.22 -6.16 -17.90
N ILE A 142 3.07 -5.61 -18.27
CA ILE A 142 2.88 -4.90 -19.53
C ILE A 142 2.59 -3.42 -19.22
N THR A 143 3.34 -2.52 -19.85
CA THR A 143 3.09 -1.08 -19.76
C THR A 143 2.04 -0.63 -20.77
N SER A 144 1.53 0.60 -20.62
CA SER A 144 0.64 1.20 -21.63
C SER A 144 1.30 1.40 -23.00
N THR A 145 2.63 1.34 -23.08
CA THR A 145 3.41 1.43 -24.33
C THR A 145 3.81 0.06 -24.87
N ASN A 146 3.23 -1.04 -24.34
CA ASN A 146 3.57 -2.43 -24.67
C ASN A 146 5.02 -2.86 -24.33
N GLU A 147 5.71 -2.11 -23.47
CA GLU A 147 6.98 -2.59 -22.90
C GLU A 147 6.70 -3.71 -21.90
N LYS A 148 7.60 -4.68 -21.86
CA LYS A 148 7.46 -5.89 -21.03
C LYS A 148 8.57 -5.97 -20.00
N PHE A 149 8.18 -6.20 -18.75
CA PHE A 149 9.08 -6.33 -17.62
C PHE A 149 8.91 -7.72 -17.00
N PRO A 150 9.80 -8.68 -17.31
CA PRO A 150 9.73 -10.02 -16.74
C PRO A 150 9.93 -9.96 -15.21
N LEU A 151 9.15 -10.76 -14.50
CA LEU A 151 9.14 -10.86 -13.04
C LEU A 151 9.68 -12.22 -12.59
N GLN A 152 10.27 -12.25 -11.40
CA GLN A 152 10.61 -13.52 -10.72
C GLN A 152 9.44 -14.06 -9.88
N ILE A 153 8.50 -13.18 -9.52
CA ILE A 153 7.26 -13.52 -8.85
C ILE A 153 6.12 -13.72 -9.86
N SER A 154 5.20 -14.64 -9.56
CA SER A 154 4.06 -14.98 -10.42
C SER A 154 2.76 -15.08 -9.60
N GLY A 155 1.63 -15.25 -10.27
CA GLY A 155 0.32 -15.44 -9.65
C GLY A 155 -0.50 -14.15 -9.50
N GLU A 156 -1.81 -14.28 -9.65
CA GLU A 156 -2.74 -13.15 -9.70
C GLU A 156 -2.74 -12.32 -8.41
N GLU A 157 -2.60 -12.95 -7.25
CA GLU A 157 -2.51 -12.26 -5.96
C GLU A 157 -1.33 -11.28 -5.93
N ASN A 158 -0.17 -11.68 -6.47
CA ASN A 158 0.99 -10.80 -6.58
C ASN A 158 0.74 -9.64 -7.54
N MET A 159 0.09 -9.91 -8.67
CA MET A 159 -0.22 -8.88 -9.67
C MET A 159 -1.23 -7.86 -9.11
N LEU A 160 -2.16 -8.31 -8.27
CA LEU A 160 -3.09 -7.44 -7.58
C LEU A 160 -2.38 -6.56 -6.54
N LEU A 161 -1.44 -7.11 -5.76
CA LEU A 161 -0.64 -6.33 -4.82
C LEU A 161 0.30 -5.33 -5.51
N LEU A 162 0.89 -5.71 -6.65
CA LEU A 162 1.68 -4.79 -7.48
C LEU A 162 0.82 -3.63 -7.99
N ALA A 163 -0.44 -3.86 -8.33
CA ALA A 163 -1.34 -2.77 -8.70
C ALA A 163 -1.60 -1.81 -7.53
N ALA A 164 -1.86 -2.35 -6.34
CA ALA A 164 -2.05 -1.54 -5.12
C ALA A 164 -0.78 -0.71 -4.81
N ALA A 165 0.40 -1.34 -4.88
CA ALA A 165 1.67 -0.65 -4.71
C ALA A 165 1.87 0.42 -5.79
N LYS A 166 1.54 0.17 -7.05
CA LYS A 166 1.69 1.13 -8.14
C LYS A 166 0.85 2.39 -7.92
N GLU A 167 -0.43 2.23 -7.59
CA GLU A 167 -1.33 3.37 -7.34
C GLU A 167 -0.88 4.20 -6.12
N LEU A 168 -0.44 3.54 -5.05
CA LEU A 168 0.10 4.22 -3.88
C LEU A 168 1.41 4.96 -4.21
N LEU A 169 2.37 4.25 -4.82
CA LEU A 169 3.72 4.77 -5.06
C LEU A 169 3.72 5.93 -6.06
N LYS A 170 2.78 5.93 -7.01
CA LYS A 170 2.53 7.07 -7.90
C LYS A 170 2.25 8.36 -7.13
N LYS A 171 1.46 8.28 -6.03
CA LYS A 171 1.13 9.45 -5.21
C LYS A 171 2.31 10.00 -4.42
N ILE A 172 3.30 9.17 -4.10
CA ILE A 172 4.51 9.58 -3.38
C ILE A 172 5.72 9.76 -4.30
N GLY A 173 5.48 9.98 -5.60
CA GLY A 173 6.49 10.44 -6.55
C GLY A 173 7.36 9.35 -7.19
N ILE A 174 6.86 8.11 -7.25
CA ILE A 174 7.44 7.06 -8.11
C ILE A 174 6.79 7.13 -9.49
N SER A 175 7.59 7.39 -10.52
CA SER A 175 7.12 7.33 -11.91
C SER A 175 6.82 5.89 -12.35
N SER A 176 6.01 5.72 -13.40
CA SER A 176 5.74 4.39 -13.98
C SER A 176 7.03 3.64 -14.34
N SER A 177 8.01 4.32 -14.97
CA SER A 177 9.28 3.70 -15.35
C SER A 177 10.07 3.21 -14.13
N GLN A 178 10.14 4.03 -13.07
CA GLN A 178 10.78 3.65 -11.80
C GLN A 178 10.08 2.45 -11.14
N PHE A 179 8.75 2.42 -11.17
CA PHE A 179 7.97 1.31 -10.64
C PHE A 179 8.28 0.02 -11.38
N TYR A 180 8.15 -0.01 -12.71
CA TYR A 180 8.32 -1.24 -13.49
C TYR A 180 9.75 -1.79 -13.41
N LYS A 181 10.77 -0.92 -13.45
CA LYS A 181 12.17 -1.33 -13.27
C LYS A 181 12.43 -1.95 -11.90
N ALA A 182 11.86 -1.38 -10.83
CA ALA A 182 12.03 -1.90 -9.48
C ALA A 182 11.19 -3.16 -9.23
N ALA A 183 9.97 -3.23 -9.77
CA ALA A 183 9.10 -4.39 -9.64
C ALA A 183 9.71 -5.64 -10.31
N ALA A 184 10.43 -5.46 -11.42
CA ALA A 184 11.14 -6.54 -12.13
C ALA A 184 12.28 -7.18 -11.30
N THR A 185 12.70 -6.56 -10.20
CA THR A 185 13.75 -7.09 -9.31
C THR A 185 13.20 -7.68 -8.02
N LEU A 186 11.87 -7.78 -7.87
CA LEU A 186 11.25 -8.49 -6.75
C LEU A 186 11.48 -10.00 -6.88
N SER A 187 11.84 -10.61 -5.75
CA SER A 187 12.12 -12.05 -5.57
C SER A 187 11.44 -12.57 -4.32
#